data_AF-A0A8A0RHR9-F1
#
_entry.id   AF-A0A8A0RHR9-F1
#
_cell.length_a   1.000
_cell.length_b   1.000
_cell.length_c   1.000
_cell.angle_alpha   90.00
_cell.angle_beta   90.00
_cell.angle_gamma   90.00
#
_symmetry.space_group_name_H-M   'P 1'
#
loop_
_entity.id
_entity.type
_entity.pdbx_description
1 polymer ?
#
loop_
_entity_poly.entity_id
_entity_poly.type
_entity_poly.pdbx_seq_one_letter_code
_entity_poly.pdbx_strand_id
1 'polypeptide(L)'
;MLVETTINAQTKNYLKEEELARFIKNMNFDPEYKIQIYNFFTDVHPQDIMRFIINYGISEMVLKRYYDDYVKDYYPNKKFEEMFTYD
;
A
#
# COMPACT_ATOMS: atom_id res chain seq x y z
N MET A 1 -6.18 7.53 8.84
CA MET A 1 -5.66 8.88 9.27
C MET A 1 -4.14 8.99 9.17
N LEU A 2 -3.33 8.06 9.71
CA LEU A 2 -1.87 8.06 9.50
C LEU A 2 -1.48 7.70 8.06
N VAL A 3 -2.08 6.64 7.49
CA VAL A 3 -1.83 6.20 6.11
C VAL A 3 -2.07 7.32 5.10
N GLU A 4 -3.27 7.91 5.12
CA GLU A 4 -3.66 8.97 4.19
C GLU A 4 -2.73 10.20 4.27
N THR A 5 -2.29 10.57 5.48
CA THR A 5 -1.34 11.67 5.65
C THR A 5 0.03 11.33 5.08
N THR A 6 0.53 10.11 5.33
CA THR A 6 1.84 9.65 4.86
C THR A 6 1.89 9.57 3.33
N ILE A 7 0.91 8.92 2.69
CA ILE A 7 0.97 8.68 1.24
C ILE A 7 0.85 9.97 0.43
N ASN A 8 0.13 10.98 0.95
CA ASN A 8 -0.12 12.25 0.26
C ASN A 8 0.89 13.36 0.61
N ALA A 9 1.87 13.11 1.47
CA ALA A 9 2.77 14.15 1.99
C ALA A 9 3.57 14.91 0.91
N GLN A 10 3.76 14.29 -0.27
CA GLN A 10 4.58 14.82 -1.36
C GLN A 10 3.81 15.01 -2.68
N THR A 11 2.48 14.88 -2.68
CA THR A 11 1.66 14.89 -3.89
C THR A 11 0.67 16.05 -3.90
N LYS A 12 0.31 16.54 -5.09
CA LYS A 12 -0.70 17.60 -5.24
C LYS A 12 -2.12 17.05 -5.30
N ASN A 13 -2.28 15.88 -5.91
CA ASN A 13 -3.52 15.12 -5.87
C ASN A 13 -3.62 14.34 -4.56
N TYR A 14 -4.85 14.10 -4.14
CA TYR A 14 -5.17 13.50 -2.85
C TYR A 14 -5.82 12.14 -3.06
N LEU A 15 -5.15 11.08 -2.60
CA LEU A 15 -5.69 9.73 -2.58
C LEU A 15 -6.32 9.46 -1.21
N LYS A 16 -7.61 9.15 -1.19
CA LYS A 16 -8.27 8.71 0.05
C LYS A 16 -7.88 7.29 0.43
N GLU A 17 -7.86 7.02 1.71
CA GLU A 17 -7.57 5.70 2.28
C GLU A 17 -8.55 4.64 1.75
N GLU A 18 -9.84 4.97 1.63
CA GLU A 18 -10.85 4.08 1.04
C GLU A 18 -10.60 3.81 -0.44
N GLU A 19 -10.08 4.79 -1.20
CA GLU A 19 -9.75 4.63 -2.61
C GLU A 19 -8.54 3.74 -2.83
N LEU A 20 -7.48 3.96 -2.04
CA LEU A 20 -6.33 3.07 -2.02
C LEU A 20 -6.76 1.63 -1.68
N ALA A 21 -7.66 1.46 -0.71
CA ALA A 21 -8.18 0.15 -0.36
C ALA A 21 -8.94 -0.49 -1.54
N ARG A 22 -9.70 0.29 -2.32
CA ARG A 22 -10.36 -0.20 -3.54
C ARG A 22 -9.36 -0.62 -4.62
N PHE A 23 -8.29 0.15 -4.82
CA PHE A 23 -7.22 -0.20 -5.76
C PHE A 23 -6.59 -1.54 -5.41
N ILE A 24 -6.21 -1.72 -4.14
CA ILE A 24 -5.59 -2.96 -3.67
C ILE A 24 -6.55 -4.14 -3.79
N LYS A 25 -7.81 -4.00 -3.33
CA LYS A 25 -8.81 -5.08 -3.40
C LYS A 25 -9.11 -5.54 -4.81
N ASN A 26 -9.21 -4.59 -5.74
CA ASN A 26 -9.61 -4.87 -7.10
C ASN A 26 -8.42 -5.16 -8.02
N MET A 27 -7.19 -5.17 -7.48
CA MET A 27 -5.95 -5.30 -8.26
C MET A 27 -5.85 -4.23 -9.36
N ASN A 28 -6.30 -3.01 -9.08
CA ASN A 28 -6.27 -1.89 -10.03
C ASN A 28 -5.14 -0.94 -9.69
N PHE A 29 -4.32 -0.61 -10.68
CA PHE A 29 -3.27 0.40 -10.56
C PHE A 29 -3.65 1.66 -11.35
N ASP A 30 -3.81 2.78 -10.65
CA ASP A 30 -4.06 4.07 -11.28
C ASP A 30 -2.77 4.90 -11.36
N PRO A 31 -2.24 5.18 -12.57
CA PRO A 31 -1.02 5.97 -12.74
C PRO A 31 -1.11 7.37 -12.15
N GLU A 32 -2.30 7.97 -12.03
CA GLU A 32 -2.48 9.28 -11.40
C GLU A 32 -2.03 9.27 -9.94
N TYR A 33 -2.23 8.14 -9.26
CA TYR A 33 -1.91 7.95 -7.85
C TYR A 33 -0.65 7.10 -7.62
N LYS A 34 0.17 6.91 -8.66
CA LYS A 34 1.38 6.07 -8.62
C LYS A 34 2.30 6.38 -7.43
N ILE A 35 2.54 7.66 -7.15
CA ILE A 35 3.43 8.08 -6.06
C ILE A 35 2.83 7.72 -4.70
N GLN A 36 1.55 7.99 -4.47
CA GLN A 36 0.86 7.64 -3.23
C GLN A 36 0.84 6.13 -3.01
N ILE A 37 0.60 5.35 -4.09
CA ILE A 37 0.65 3.89 -4.04
C ILE A 37 2.05 3.43 -3.62
N TYR A 38 3.12 3.99 -4.19
CA TYR A 38 4.47 3.62 -3.78
C TYR A 38 4.79 4.00 -2.34
N ASN A 39 4.43 5.22 -1.93
CA ASN A 39 4.60 5.70 -0.56
C ASN A 39 3.88 4.79 0.45
N PHE A 40 2.74 4.18 0.07
CA PHE A 40 2.07 3.20 0.92
C PHE A 40 2.96 2.00 1.26
N PHE A 41 3.77 1.54 0.31
CA PHE A 41 4.64 0.38 0.49
C PHE A 41 6.06 0.74 0.96
N THR A 42 6.50 2.00 0.85
CA THR A 42 7.85 2.42 1.25
C THR A 42 7.88 3.20 2.56
N ASP A 43 6.88 4.05 2.81
CA ASP A 43 6.94 5.09 3.84
C ASP A 43 5.97 4.82 4.99
N VAL A 44 4.90 4.05 4.75
CA VAL A 44 3.96 3.67 5.80
C VAL A 44 4.57 2.57 6.67
N HIS A 45 4.47 2.75 7.98
CA HIS A 45 4.99 1.77 8.93
C HIS A 45 4.23 0.43 8.82
N PRO A 46 4.89 -0.74 8.88
CA PRO A 46 4.22 -2.05 8.78
C PRO A 46 3.01 -2.23 9.70
N GLN A 47 3.08 -1.72 10.93
CA GLN A 47 1.96 -1.80 11.87
C GLN A 47 0.72 -1.03 11.38
N ASP A 48 0.91 0.09 10.68
CA ASP A 48 -0.19 0.87 10.13
C ASP A 48 -0.71 0.26 8.82
N ILE A 49 0.16 -0.37 8.02
CA ILE A 49 -0.26 -1.22 6.89
C ILE A 49 -1.14 -2.38 7.39
N MET A 50 -0.74 -3.07 8.47
CA MET A 50 -1.53 -4.16 9.06
C MET A 50 -2.91 -3.68 9.54
N ARG A 51 -2.95 -2.53 10.24
CA ARG A 51 -4.22 -1.92 10.66
C ARG A 51 -5.09 -1.55 9.46
N PHE A 52 -4.50 -0.98 8.42
CA PHE A 52 -5.21 -0.64 7.18
C PHE A 52 -5.85 -1.87 6.56
N ILE A 53 -5.10 -2.97 6.36
CA ILE A 53 -5.69 -4.15 5.72
C ILE A 53 -6.76 -4.82 6.57
N ILE A 54 -6.64 -4.80 7.90
CA ILE A 54 -7.69 -5.29 8.82
C ILE A 54 -8.95 -4.42 8.70
N ASN A 55 -8.80 -3.09 8.77
CA ASN A 55 -9.92 -2.15 8.72
C ASN A 55 -10.71 -2.25 7.41
N TYR A 56 -10.03 -2.50 6.30
CA TYR A 56 -10.66 -2.65 5.01
C TYR A 56 -10.96 -4.11 4.64
N GLY A 57 -10.60 -5.12 5.44
CA GLY A 57 -10.81 -6.53 5.08
C GLY A 57 -10.04 -6.94 3.82
N ILE A 58 -8.78 -6.54 3.72
CA ILE A 58 -7.84 -6.96 2.67
C ILE A 58 -7.01 -8.11 3.24
N SER A 59 -6.96 -9.24 2.53
CA SER A 59 -6.07 -10.33 2.93
C SER A 59 -4.62 -9.98 2.66
N GLU A 60 -3.71 -10.47 3.49
CA GLU A 60 -2.25 -10.34 3.29
C GLU A 60 -1.82 -10.87 1.91
N MET A 61 -2.43 -11.97 1.43
CA MET A 61 -2.17 -12.52 0.10
C MET A 61 -2.49 -11.52 -1.02
N VAL A 62 -3.63 -10.80 -0.92
CA VAL A 62 -4.02 -9.77 -1.90
C VAL A 62 -3.05 -8.58 -1.84
N LEU A 63 -2.71 -8.14 -0.63
CA LEU A 63 -1.75 -7.06 -0.41
C LEU A 63 -0.37 -7.40 -1.02
N LYS A 64 0.14 -8.60 -0.73
CA LYS A 64 1.42 -9.09 -1.25
C LYS A 64 1.40 -9.17 -2.77
N ARG A 65 0.33 -9.73 -3.36
CA ARG A 65 0.19 -9.82 -4.81
C ARG A 65 0.18 -8.43 -5.47
N TYR A 66 -0.54 -7.47 -4.89
CA TYR A 66 -0.55 -6.10 -5.39
C TYR A 66 0.86 -5.48 -5.38
N TYR A 67 1.61 -5.69 -4.30
CA TYR A 67 2.98 -5.24 -4.19
C TYR A 67 3.89 -5.88 -5.26
N ASP A 68 3.82 -7.20 -5.40
CA ASP A 68 4.62 -7.94 -6.38
C ASP A 68 4.29 -7.50 -7.83
N ASP A 69 3.01 -7.32 -8.16
CA ASP A 69 2.54 -7.01 -9.52
C ASP A 69 2.81 -5.54 -9.93
N TYR A 70 2.79 -4.59 -9.00
CA TYR A 70 2.78 -3.15 -9.33
C TYR A 70 3.92 -2.32 -8.74
N VAL A 71 4.62 -2.79 -7.71
CA VAL A 71 5.52 -1.95 -6.91
C VAL A 71 6.93 -2.51 -6.83
N LYS A 72 7.09 -3.81 -6.58
CA LYS A 72 8.35 -4.45 -6.24
C LYS A 72 9.48 -4.20 -7.24
N ASP A 73 9.18 -4.25 -8.53
CA ASP A 73 10.16 -4.02 -9.60
C ASP A 73 10.76 -2.61 -9.60
N TYR A 74 10.04 -1.64 -9.01
CA TYR A 74 10.46 -0.24 -8.93
C TYR A 74 11.00 0.13 -7.54
N TYR A 75 10.35 -0.38 -6.48
CA TYR A 75 10.63 -0.04 -5.09
C TYR A 75 10.62 -1.29 -4.19
N PRO A 76 11.68 -2.13 -4.26
CA PRO A 76 11.82 -3.27 -3.35
C PRO A 76 11.95 -2.79 -1.90
N ASN A 77 11.21 -3.41 -0.97
CA ASN A 77 11.20 -3.06 0.45
C ASN A 77 11.22 -4.32 1.32
N LYS A 78 12.42 -4.69 1.78
CA LYS A 78 12.62 -5.86 2.63
C LYS A 78 11.78 -5.85 3.91
N LYS A 79 11.63 -4.68 4.55
CA LYS A 79 10.85 -4.58 5.80
C LYS A 79 9.37 -4.89 5.57
N PHE A 80 8.85 -4.53 4.40
CA PHE A 80 7.50 -4.90 3.98
C PHE A 80 7.42 -6.38 3.60
N GLU A 81 8.40 -6.88 2.84
CA GLU A 81 8.46 -8.29 2.42
C GLU A 81 8.53 -9.26 3.62
N GLU A 82 9.28 -8.89 4.66
CA GLU A 82 9.39 -9.62 5.92
C GLU A 82 8.04 -9.80 6.63
N MET A 83 7.03 -8.95 6.37
CA MET A 83 5.69 -9.09 6.94
C MET A 83 4.99 -10.40 6.52
N PHE A 84 5.38 -11.00 5.40
CA PHE A 84 4.76 -12.21 4.85
C PHE A 84 5.58 -13.47 5.07
N THR A 85 6.75 -13.35 5.69
CA THR A 85 7.64 -14.49 5.94
C THR A 85 7.28 -15.03 7.31
N TYR A 86 6.33 -15.96 7.34
CA TYR A 86 6.04 -16.72 8.56
C TYR A 86 6.91 -17.97 8.55
N ASP A 87 7.77 -18.11 9.55
CA ASP A 87 8.49 -19.36 9.88
C ASP A 87 7.55 -20.39 10.52
#